data_AF-A0A1V4QR96-F1
#
_entry.id   AF-A0A1V4QR96-F1
#
_cell.length_a   1.000
_cell.length_b   1.000
_cell.length_c   1.000
_cell.angle_alpha   90.00
_cell.angle_beta   90.00
_cell.angle_gamma   90.00
#
_symmetry.space_group_name_H-M   'P 1'
#
loop_
_entity.id
_entity.type
_entity.pdbx_description
1 polymer ?
#
loop_
_entity_poly.entity_id
_entity_poly.type
_entity_poly.pdbx_seq_one_letter_code
_entity_poly.pdbx_strand_id
1 'polypeptide(L)' 'LLELVNKTGVGPGGLGGTQTAVAVKVEVHPCHIASFPVAINIECNAARHKEVVI' A
#
# COMPACT_ATOMS: atom_id res chain seq x y z
N LEU A 1 6.11 -8.03 1.57
CA LEU A 1 5.03 -7.49 0.71
C LEU A 1 5.56 -6.52 -0.34
N LEU A 2 6.30 -5.46 0.03
CA LEU A 2 6.89 -4.51 -0.93
C LEU A 2 7.67 -5.17 -2.06
N GLU A 3 8.60 -6.08 -1.76
CA GLU A 3 9.35 -6.81 -2.79
C GLU A 3 8.45 -7.63 -3.73
N LEU A 4 7.40 -8.26 -3.21
CA LEU A 4 6.46 -9.04 -4.02
C LEU A 4 5.71 -8.13 -4.99
N VAL A 5 5.26 -6.97 -4.52
CA VAL A 5 4.60 -5.96 -5.35
C VAL A 5 5.56 -5.46 -6.44
N ASN A 6 6.82 -5.19 -6.10
CA ASN A 6 7.80 -4.71 -7.07
C ASN A 6 8.22 -5.79 -8.09
N LYS A 7 8.17 -7.08 -7.71
CA LYS A 7 8.37 -8.21 -8.64
C LYS A 7 7.25 -8.39 -9.67
N THR A 8 6.10 -7.73 -9.52
CA THR A 8 4.99 -7.83 -10.50
C THR A 8 5.33 -7.21 -11.85
N GLY A 9 6.34 -6.34 -11.93
CA GLY A 9 6.75 -5.68 -13.18
C GLY A 9 5.82 -4.57 -13.66
N VAL A 10 4.78 -4.22 -12.90
CA VAL A 10 3.80 -3.17 -13.26
C VAL A 10 4.46 -1.80 -13.39
N GLY A 11 5.39 -1.47 -12.49
CA GLY A 11 6.18 -0.24 -12.53
C GLY A 11 5.40 1.04 -12.26
N PRO A 12 6.07 2.21 -12.33
CA PRO A 12 5.47 3.48 -11.98
C PRO A 12 4.32 3.85 -12.93
N GLY A 13 3.13 4.12 -12.36
CA GLY A 13 1.95 4.48 -13.15
C GLY A 13 1.43 3.38 -14.08
N GLY A 14 1.91 2.14 -13.95
CA GLY A 14 1.50 1.02 -14.80
C GLY A 14 2.20 0.95 -16.16
N LEU A 15 3.30 1.69 -16.35
CA LEU A 15 4.04 1.75 -17.62
C LEU A 15 5.14 0.68 -17.75
N GLY A 16 5.18 -0.27 -16.83
CA GLY A 16 6.25 -1.26 -16.72
C GLY A 16 7.44 -0.76 -15.90
N GLY A 17 8.21 -1.70 -15.35
CA GLY A 17 9.46 -1.40 -14.62
C GLY A 17 9.60 -2.21 -13.32
N THR A 18 10.60 -1.85 -12.53
CA THR A 18 10.98 -2.61 -11.32
C THR A 18 10.42 -2.05 -10.02
N GLN A 19 9.90 -0.81 -10.04
CA GLN A 19 9.37 -0.13 -8.86
C GLN A 19 7.88 0.19 -9.05
N THR A 20 7.01 -0.66 -8.51
CA THR A 20 5.55 -0.47 -8.51
C THR A 20 5.09 0.31 -7.28
N ALA A 21 5.68 0.03 -6.11
CA ALA A 21 5.37 0.70 -4.85
C ALA A 21 6.66 1.20 -4.16
N VAL A 22 6.54 2.33 -3.45
CA VAL A 22 7.64 2.90 -2.65
C VAL A 22 7.64 2.31 -1.25
N ALA A 23 6.46 2.10 -0.66
CA ALA A 23 6.27 1.49 0.64
C ALA A 23 4.94 0.72 0.69
N VAL A 24 4.85 -0.27 1.56
CA VAL A 24 3.61 -0.97 1.89
C VAL A 24 3.48 -1.00 3.40
N LYS A 25 2.38 -0.44 3.92
CA LYS A 25 2.04 -0.45 5.34
C LYS A 25 0.87 -1.41 5.56
N VAL A 26 0.93 -2.21 6.62
CA VAL A 26 -0.09 -3.21 6.93
C VAL A 26 -0.51 -3.03 8.38
N GLU A 27 -1.78 -2.78 8.59
CA GLU A 27 -2.41 -2.73 9.92
C GLU A 27 -3.24 -4.00 10.10
N VAL A 28 -3.14 -4.63 11.27
CA VAL A 28 -3.83 -5.87 11.59
C VAL A 28 -4.76 -5.64 12.77
N HIS A 29 -6.01 -6.07 12.63
CA HIS A 29 -7.04 -5.93 13.66
C HIS A 29 -7.77 -7.26 13.87
N PRO A 30 -8.24 -7.54 15.10
CA PRO A 30 -9.06 -8.71 15.36
C PRO A 30 -10.38 -8.64 14.59
N CYS A 31 -10.88 -9.80 14.16
CA CYS A 31 -12.14 -9.92 13.45
C CYS A 31 -12.95 -11.12 13.99
N HIS A 32 -14.26 -11.14 13.72
CA HIS A 32 -15.12 -12.25 14.09
C HIS A 32 -14.75 -13.51 13.28
N ILE A 33 -14.85 -14.72 13.84
CA ILE A 33 -14.46 -15.96 13.12
C ILE A 33 -15.20 -16.16 11.79
N ALA A 34 -16.45 -15.68 11.71
CA ALA A 34 -17.26 -15.74 10.50
C ALA A 34 -17.00 -14.58 9.50
N SER A 35 -16.03 -13.69 9.76
CA SER A 35 -15.79 -12.51 8.92
C SER A 35 -14.32 -12.12 8.87
N PHE A 36 -13.78 -11.96 7.67
CA PHE A 36 -12.39 -11.53 7.47
C PHE A 36 -12.33 -10.30 6.55
N PRO A 37 -12.57 -9.09 7.10
CA PRO A 37 -12.55 -7.87 6.30
C PRO A 37 -11.10 -7.52 5.92
N VAL A 38 -10.89 -7.21 4.63
CA VAL A 38 -9.61 -6.78 4.10
C VAL A 38 -9.83 -5.53 3.25
N ALA A 39 -9.01 -4.50 3.47
CA ALA A 39 -9.02 -3.28 2.69
C ALA A 39 -7.61 -2.98 2.19
N ILE A 40 -7.53 -2.42 0.98
CA ILE A 40 -6.29 -1.95 0.38
C ILE A 40 -6.53 -0.50 -0.03
N ASN A 41 -5.64 0.40 0.39
CA ASN A 41 -5.62 1.79 -0.03
C ASN A 41 -4.27 2.08 -0.70
N ILE A 42 -4.31 2.91 -1.75
CA ILE A 42 -3.14 3.30 -2.53
C ILE A 42 -3.00 4.81 -2.43
N GLU A 43 -1.84 5.25 -1.95
CA GLU A 43 -1.44 6.66 -1.99
C GLU A 43 -0.73 6.95 -3.31
N CYS A 44 -1.04 8.10 -3.92
CA CYS A 44 -0.45 8.46 -5.21
C CYS A 44 0.92 9.15 -5.03
N ASN A 45 1.55 9.47 -6.16
CA ASN A 45 2.80 10.25 -6.20
C ASN A 45 2.71 11.59 -5.41
N ALA A 46 1.52 12.18 -5.29
CA ALA A 46 1.31 13.39 -4.51
C ALA A 46 1.05 13.11 -3.02
N ALA A 47 1.85 12.22 -2.43
CA ALA A 47 1.80 11.81 -1.03
C ALA A 47 2.14 13.00 -0.11
N ARG A 48 1.12 13.61 0.50
CA ARG A 48 1.23 14.88 1.24
C ARG A 48 0.52 14.75 2.58
N HIS A 49 1.31 14.64 3.64
CA HIS A 49 0.82 14.47 5.00
C HIS A 49 1.39 15.58 5.89
N LYS A 50 0.58 16.13 6.80
CA LYS A 50 1.00 17.10 7.82
C LYS A 50 0.25 16.81 9.12
N GLU A 51 0.97 16.77 10.22
CA GLU A 51 0.42 16.64 11.57
C GLU A 51 0.83 17.86 12.40
N VAL A 52 -0.02 18.27 13.35
CA VAL A 52 0.25 19.35 14.30
C VAL A 52 -0.28 18.96 15.67
N VAL A 53 0.49 19.27 16.71
CA VAL A 53 0.07 19.15 18.11
C VAL A 53 -0.14 20.57 18.63
N ILE A 54 -1.31 20.82 19.21
CA ILE A 54 -1.71 22.12 19.76
C ILE A 54 -1.40 22.16 21.24
#